data_AF-A0A661SYR6-F1
#
_entry.id   AF-A0A661SYR6-F1
#
_cell.length_a   1.000
_cell.length_b   1.000
_cell.length_c   1.000
_cell.angle_alpha   90.00
_cell.angle_beta   90.00
_cell.angle_gamma   90.00
#
_symmetry.space_group_name_H-M   'P 1'
#
loop_
_entity.id
_entity.type
_entity.pdbx_description
1 polymer ?
#
loop_
_entity_poly.entity_id
_entity_poly.type
_entity_poly.pdbx_seq_one_letter_code
_entity_poly.pdbx_strand_id
1 'polypeptide(L)'
;MNYPDASNGVSSKASNAPRGGEYNPCPPPADSIKQRSWRVPCTIPPSRDISAGHEPIPGIRPRTEKTGSGLPKHRVDDRTGPVKTGARRGSPLPMTGGEEAFAVKPVRGRYGLWKIHETRHKRRPSRWVMPFLGLCLGIAGCAGPRPAMPPLASVKGIPGHFGRGRIIRVDTGKAVSFDRLMDELGSRDLIFIGERHDNPEHHLVEIQILQALSARYGPLNTAMEFFPRTRQQALDRYVEGVSTEAEFLKESGWKKEWGFDYTLYRPLMLFLRNGRRRVFAVNAPHAIVRKVARGGLQSLEPGERAQLAKDIDLTNQRHRAYLRDIYRAHVHKDLKRFDPFYEAQCVWEDTMAENIAGILKKDRKKMVVFTGSGHIIHKFGIPDRTIRRVPVRMATLVLYPLSGRVVIEKDLADYVWLTGDCSAMRFRNFRGHGHKPPPPTAEKAASGSGATGRADPWK
;
A
#
# COMPACT_ATOMS: atom_id res chain seq x y z
N MET A 1 48.18 26.44 0.73
CA MET A 1 47.96 27.87 1.05
C MET A 1 49.06 28.66 0.35
N ASN A 2 48.64 29.67 -0.41
CA ASN A 2 49.37 30.82 -0.96
C ASN A 2 50.41 30.63 -2.08
N TYR A 3 50.02 31.10 -3.27
CA TYR A 3 50.85 31.66 -4.34
C TYR A 3 51.40 33.05 -3.93
N PRO A 4 52.39 33.58 -4.69
CA PRO A 4 52.05 34.67 -5.62
C PRO A 4 52.71 34.62 -7.01
N ASP A 5 52.11 35.44 -7.87
CA ASP A 5 52.31 35.78 -9.30
C ASP A 5 53.74 36.10 -9.79
N ALA A 6 54.00 35.91 -11.10
CA ALA A 6 53.85 36.99 -12.11
C ALA A 6 54.50 36.70 -13.49
N SER A 7 53.75 37.09 -14.54
CA SER A 7 54.19 37.74 -15.79
C SER A 7 54.76 36.91 -16.97
N ASN A 8 54.03 36.87 -18.10
CA ASN A 8 54.26 37.68 -19.32
C ASN A 8 53.74 37.00 -20.61
N GLY A 9 53.17 37.82 -21.51
CA GLY A 9 53.37 37.63 -22.96
C GLY A 9 52.13 37.39 -23.83
N VAL A 10 51.62 38.46 -24.41
CA VAL A 10 50.57 38.54 -25.47
C VAL A 10 51.11 38.12 -26.84
N SER A 11 50.31 37.44 -27.68
CA SER A 11 50.26 37.70 -29.13
C SER A 11 49.05 37.05 -29.85
N SER A 12 48.42 37.84 -30.71
CA SER A 12 47.23 37.60 -31.52
C SER A 12 47.55 37.24 -32.99
N LYS A 13 46.67 36.49 -33.67
CA LYS A 13 46.24 36.54 -35.11
C LYS A 13 45.54 35.22 -35.47
N ALA A 14 44.23 35.15 -35.77
CA ALA A 14 43.46 35.63 -36.93
C ALA A 14 43.49 34.71 -38.19
N SER A 15 42.28 34.27 -38.58
CA SER A 15 41.72 33.93 -39.91
C SER A 15 42.24 32.73 -40.73
N ASN A 16 41.35 31.78 -41.04
CA ASN A 16 40.76 31.65 -42.39
C ASN A 16 39.63 30.59 -42.47
N ALA A 17 38.56 30.96 -43.17
CA ALA A 17 37.57 30.07 -43.79
C ALA A 17 37.91 29.88 -45.28
N PRO A 18 37.34 28.89 -45.97
CA PRO A 18 36.39 29.25 -47.03
C PRO A 18 35.13 28.36 -47.14
N ARG A 19 34.12 28.95 -47.80
CA ARG A 19 32.83 28.44 -48.34
C ARG A 19 33.10 27.36 -49.40
N GLY A 20 32.21 26.47 -49.85
CA GLY A 20 30.76 26.23 -49.75
C GLY A 20 30.39 25.14 -50.79
N GLY A 21 29.18 24.57 -50.75
CA GLY A 21 28.68 23.66 -51.80
C GLY A 21 27.58 22.71 -51.32
N GLU A 22 26.35 22.96 -51.78
CA GLU A 22 25.10 22.23 -51.50
C GLU A 22 25.07 20.80 -52.06
N TYR A 23 24.24 19.92 -51.47
CA TYR A 23 23.19 19.08 -52.12
C TYR A 23 22.69 18.00 -51.14
N ASN A 24 21.40 18.05 -50.79
CA ASN A 24 20.64 16.96 -50.14
C ASN A 24 20.30 15.88 -51.18
N PRO A 25 20.12 14.62 -50.76
CA PRO A 25 18.74 14.13 -50.67
C PRO A 25 18.44 13.18 -49.49
N CYS A 26 17.17 13.21 -49.04
CA CYS A 26 16.52 12.23 -48.17
C CYS A 26 16.71 10.77 -48.60
N PRO A 27 16.59 9.81 -47.67
CA PRO A 27 16.02 8.49 -47.95
C PRO A 27 14.56 8.34 -47.45
N PRO A 28 13.78 7.40 -48.05
CA PRO A 28 12.31 7.31 -48.01
C PRO A 28 11.73 6.58 -46.77
N PRO A 29 10.38 6.57 -46.59
CA PRO A 29 9.74 6.19 -45.33
C PRO A 29 9.60 4.68 -45.15
N ALA A 30 9.66 4.25 -43.89
CA ALA A 30 9.37 2.87 -43.48
C ALA A 30 7.86 2.60 -43.51
N ASP A 31 7.50 1.53 -44.22
CA ASP A 31 6.14 1.05 -44.39
C ASP A 31 5.49 0.58 -43.08
N SER A 32 4.17 0.75 -43.13
CA SER A 32 3.15 0.57 -42.11
C SER A 32 3.12 -0.80 -41.40
N ILE A 33 3.12 -0.77 -40.06
CA ILE A 33 2.38 -1.73 -39.25
C ILE A 33 1.45 -0.96 -38.29
N LYS A 34 0.16 -1.24 -38.48
CA LYS A 34 -1.02 -0.58 -37.93
C LYS A 34 -0.97 -0.38 -36.41
N GLN A 35 -0.76 0.86 -35.97
CA GLN A 35 -1.18 1.29 -34.63
C GLN A 35 -2.71 1.48 -34.64
N ARG A 36 -3.44 0.60 -33.95
CA ARG A 36 -4.84 0.86 -33.60
C ARG A 36 -4.84 1.97 -32.55
N SER A 37 -5.20 3.17 -32.98
CA SER A 37 -5.52 4.29 -32.10
C SER A 37 -6.76 3.96 -31.27
N TRP A 38 -6.63 3.89 -29.95
CA TRP A 38 -7.78 4.06 -29.06
C TRP A 38 -8.02 5.57 -28.92
N ARG A 39 -8.81 6.14 -29.85
CA ARG A 39 -9.44 7.45 -29.64
C ARG A 39 -10.65 7.24 -28.75
N VAL A 40 -10.65 7.82 -27.56
CA VAL A 40 -11.85 8.01 -26.75
C VAL A 40 -12.51 9.30 -27.26
N PRO A 41 -13.76 9.29 -27.76
CA PRO A 41 -14.44 10.50 -28.18
C PRO A 41 -14.91 11.31 -26.97
N CYS A 42 -14.28 12.46 -26.72
CA CYS A 42 -14.87 13.52 -25.92
C CYS A 42 -16.01 14.17 -26.72
N THR A 43 -17.25 13.83 -26.39
CA THR A 43 -18.42 14.61 -26.79
C THR A 43 -18.77 15.56 -25.65
N ILE A 44 -18.52 16.85 -25.87
CA ILE A 44 -18.96 17.96 -25.02
C ILE A 44 -20.34 18.39 -25.57
N PRO A 45 -21.41 18.41 -24.76
CA PRO A 45 -22.68 18.99 -25.22
C PRO A 45 -22.56 20.53 -25.31
N PRO A 46 -23.15 21.17 -26.33
CA PRO A 46 -23.02 22.61 -26.52
C PRO A 46 -23.73 23.41 -25.43
N SER A 47 -23.05 24.45 -24.96
CA SER A 47 -23.59 25.50 -24.09
C SER A 47 -24.75 26.20 -24.79
N ARG A 48 -25.90 26.30 -24.11
CA ARG A 48 -27.00 27.18 -24.53
C ARG A 48 -26.60 28.63 -24.25
N ASP A 49 -26.63 29.42 -25.32
CA ASP A 49 -26.74 30.87 -25.27
C ASP A 49 -27.94 31.28 -24.41
N ILE A 50 -27.71 32.16 -23.43
CA ILE A 50 -28.76 33.00 -22.87
C ILE A 50 -28.26 34.43 -22.98
N SER A 51 -28.87 35.10 -23.95
CA SER A 51 -28.79 36.51 -24.27
C SER A 51 -29.35 37.38 -23.14
N ALA A 52 -28.87 38.62 -23.15
CA ALA A 52 -29.20 39.74 -22.29
C ALA A 52 -30.68 39.91 -21.93
N GLY A 53 -30.91 40.27 -20.67
CA GLY A 53 -32.14 40.89 -20.16
C GLY A 53 -31.80 41.79 -18.98
N HIS A 54 -31.70 43.09 -19.23
CA HIS A 54 -31.67 44.16 -18.22
C HIS A 54 -33.05 44.31 -17.58
N GLU A 55 -33.13 44.45 -16.25
CA GLU A 55 -33.80 45.56 -15.52
C GLU A 55 -33.72 45.37 -13.98
N PRO A 56 -33.90 46.44 -13.16
CA PRO A 56 -33.04 46.72 -12.00
C PRO A 56 -33.68 46.44 -10.63
N ILE A 57 -32.83 46.23 -9.62
CA ILE A 57 -33.19 46.32 -8.19
C ILE A 57 -32.51 47.57 -7.59
N PRO A 58 -33.26 48.47 -6.92
CA PRO A 58 -32.72 49.72 -6.40
C PRO A 58 -32.21 49.60 -4.96
N GLY A 59 -31.18 50.42 -4.66
CA GLY A 59 -31.01 51.05 -3.35
C GLY A 59 -30.08 50.34 -2.37
N ILE A 60 -28.82 50.79 -2.28
CA ILE A 60 -28.30 51.63 -1.19
C ILE A 60 -26.81 51.89 -1.48
N ARG A 61 -26.43 53.17 -1.37
CA ARG A 61 -25.09 53.72 -1.65
C ARG A 61 -24.08 53.46 -0.52
N PRO A 62 -22.77 53.59 -0.80
CA PRO A 62 -21.68 53.03 -0.01
C PRO A 62 -21.12 53.99 1.05
N ARG A 63 -20.34 53.47 2.00
CA ARG A 63 -19.45 54.31 2.83
C ARG A 63 -18.05 53.71 2.97
N THR A 64 -17.17 54.24 2.12
CA THR A 64 -15.76 54.63 2.30
C THR A 64 -14.92 54.04 3.44
N GLU A 65 -13.72 53.59 3.03
CA GLU A 65 -12.50 53.44 3.82
C GLU A 65 -12.22 54.61 4.78
N LYS A 66 -11.62 54.30 5.94
CA LYS A 66 -10.54 55.11 6.51
C LYS A 66 -9.65 54.28 7.45
N THR A 67 -8.37 54.52 7.26
CA THR A 67 -7.18 54.14 8.02
C THR A 67 -7.16 54.72 9.44
N GLY A 68 -6.39 54.11 10.34
CA GLY A 68 -5.83 54.82 11.51
C GLY A 68 -5.80 54.05 12.85
N SER A 69 -4.62 53.53 13.19
CA SER A 69 -3.92 53.59 14.50
C SER A 69 -4.69 53.60 15.83
N GLY A 70 -4.24 52.77 16.79
CA GLY A 70 -4.30 53.11 18.22
C GLY A 70 -4.45 51.93 19.19
N LEU A 71 -3.36 51.54 19.85
CA LEU A 71 -3.35 50.81 21.13
C LEU A 71 -4.04 51.65 22.22
N PRO A 72 -4.57 51.03 23.29
CA PRO A 72 -3.82 51.13 24.56
C PRO A 72 -3.78 49.84 25.39
N LYS A 73 -2.77 49.82 26.29
CA LYS A 73 -2.54 48.88 27.40
C LYS A 73 -3.42 49.23 28.60
N HIS A 74 -3.85 48.22 29.37
CA HIS A 74 -3.96 48.22 30.85
C HIS A 74 -4.14 46.74 31.27
N ARG A 75 -3.17 46.09 31.92
CA ARG A 75 -2.75 46.09 33.34
C ARG A 75 -3.67 45.28 34.27
N VAL A 76 -3.20 44.06 34.56
CA VAL A 76 -3.06 43.37 35.86
C VAL A 76 -4.07 43.74 36.96
N ASP A 77 -4.83 42.74 37.43
CA ASP A 77 -4.81 42.41 38.85
C ASP A 77 -4.91 40.90 39.09
N ASP A 78 -4.18 40.50 40.11
CA ASP A 78 -3.92 39.16 40.64
C ASP A 78 -4.91 38.89 41.78
N ARG A 79 -5.31 37.64 42.02
CA ARG A 79 -5.58 37.08 43.37
C ARG A 79 -6.22 35.68 43.35
N THR A 80 -5.48 34.80 44.04
CA THR A 80 -5.93 33.79 45.03
C THR A 80 -6.62 32.50 44.57
N GLY A 81 -5.84 31.42 44.60
CA GLY A 81 -5.95 30.45 45.71
C GLY A 81 -6.78 29.18 45.48
N PRO A 82 -6.24 27.97 45.72
CA PRO A 82 -6.90 26.70 45.42
C PRO A 82 -7.72 26.16 46.59
N VAL A 83 -8.84 25.51 46.31
CA VAL A 83 -9.59 24.72 47.30
C VAL A 83 -9.23 23.24 47.16
N LYS A 84 -8.51 22.72 48.17
CA LYS A 84 -8.46 21.31 48.54
C LYS A 84 -9.43 21.07 49.69
N THR A 85 -10.34 20.11 49.54
CA THR A 85 -10.94 19.27 50.58
C THR A 85 -11.34 17.97 49.86
N GLY A 86 -11.31 16.76 50.40
CA GLY A 86 -11.02 16.22 51.72
C GLY A 86 -11.27 14.72 51.59
N ALA A 87 -10.41 13.91 52.20
CA ALA A 87 -10.45 12.46 52.18
C ALA A 87 -11.74 11.87 52.80
N ARG A 88 -12.19 10.71 52.29
CA ARG A 88 -12.76 9.66 53.16
C ARG A 88 -12.29 8.27 52.72
N ARG A 89 -11.68 7.59 53.70
CA ARG A 89 -11.35 6.17 53.76
C ARG A 89 -12.64 5.35 53.91
N GLY A 90 -12.59 4.09 53.48
CA GLY A 90 -13.60 3.10 53.83
C GLY A 90 -13.45 1.76 53.10
N SER A 91 -12.42 1.00 53.42
CA SER A 91 -12.49 -0.47 53.41
C SER A 91 -12.56 -0.91 54.88
N PRO A 92 -13.36 -1.95 55.18
CA PRO A 92 -12.78 -3.13 55.82
C PRO A 92 -13.24 -4.46 55.20
N LEU A 93 -12.39 -5.45 55.47
CA LEU A 93 -12.37 -6.87 55.11
C LEU A 93 -13.53 -7.69 55.77
N PRO A 94 -13.41 -9.02 55.96
CA PRO A 94 -13.67 -10.10 55.01
C PRO A 94 -14.80 -11.02 55.54
N MET A 95 -15.39 -11.87 54.70
CA MET A 95 -16.20 -12.99 55.21
C MET A 95 -15.69 -14.31 54.66
N THR A 96 -15.30 -15.13 55.62
CA THR A 96 -14.90 -16.52 55.62
C THR A 96 -16.08 -17.47 55.33
N GLY A 97 -15.75 -18.66 54.83
CA GLY A 97 -16.66 -19.81 54.64
C GLY A 97 -16.49 -20.36 53.22
N GLY A 98 -15.78 -21.44 52.95
CA GLY A 98 -15.72 -22.70 53.70
C GLY A 98 -16.74 -23.66 53.10
N GLU A 99 -16.23 -24.77 52.55
CA GLU A 99 -16.95 -26.02 52.18
C GLU A 99 -17.75 -25.99 50.87
N GLU A 100 -17.72 -26.99 49.98
CA GLU A 100 -17.17 -28.34 50.01
C GLU A 100 -16.99 -28.85 48.57
N ALA A 101 -15.90 -29.57 48.32
CA ALA A 101 -15.62 -30.22 47.05
C ALA A 101 -16.33 -31.59 46.99
N PHE A 102 -17.39 -31.72 46.20
CA PHE A 102 -17.93 -33.04 45.85
C PHE A 102 -17.19 -33.63 44.64
N ALA A 103 -16.17 -34.43 44.96
CA ALA A 103 -15.55 -35.37 44.05
C ALA A 103 -16.50 -36.56 43.81
N VAL A 104 -17.01 -36.71 42.58
CA VAL A 104 -17.69 -37.95 42.18
C VAL A 104 -16.66 -38.90 41.60
N LYS A 105 -16.36 -39.96 42.37
CA LYS A 105 -15.56 -41.12 41.93
C LYS A 105 -16.36 -41.98 40.93
N PRO A 106 -15.68 -42.70 40.02
CA PRO A 106 -16.32 -43.54 39.03
C PRO A 106 -16.77 -44.88 39.63
N VAL A 107 -18.02 -45.26 39.41
CA VAL A 107 -18.54 -46.60 39.74
C VAL A 107 -18.39 -47.50 38.52
N ARG A 108 -17.55 -48.54 38.66
CA ARG A 108 -17.53 -49.72 37.80
C ARG A 108 -18.77 -50.56 38.11
N GLY A 109 -19.64 -50.76 37.12
CA GLY A 109 -20.67 -51.79 37.13
C GLY A 109 -20.51 -52.66 35.89
N ARG A 110 -20.28 -53.95 36.10
CA ARG A 110 -20.08 -54.97 35.06
C ARG A 110 -21.25 -55.97 35.16
N TYR A 111 -21.63 -56.52 33.99
CA TYR A 111 -22.47 -57.69 33.74
C TYR A 111 -23.97 -57.50 33.49
N GLY A 112 -24.38 -57.98 32.30
CA GLY A 112 -25.77 -58.09 31.85
C GLY A 112 -25.85 -58.33 30.35
N LEU A 113 -25.30 -59.45 29.85
CA LEU A 113 -25.51 -59.90 28.47
C LEU A 113 -27.00 -60.22 28.28
N TRP A 114 -27.71 -59.43 27.47
CA TRP A 114 -28.99 -59.82 26.89
C TRP A 114 -28.76 -60.38 25.49
N LYS A 115 -29.00 -61.70 25.36
CA LYS A 115 -29.15 -62.39 24.07
C LYS A 115 -30.40 -61.83 23.38
N ILE A 116 -30.21 -61.12 22.26
CA ILE A 116 -31.30 -60.84 21.33
C ILE A 116 -31.44 -62.06 20.41
N HIS A 117 -32.57 -62.74 20.50
CA HIS A 117 -32.95 -63.81 19.59
C HIS A 117 -33.19 -63.23 18.19
N GLU A 118 -32.36 -63.63 17.23
CA GLU A 118 -32.52 -63.28 15.82
C GLU A 118 -33.50 -64.28 15.16
N THR A 119 -34.77 -63.90 15.06
CA THR A 119 -35.77 -64.67 14.33
C THR A 119 -35.64 -64.37 12.83
N ARG A 120 -34.95 -65.27 12.10
CA ARG A 120 -34.91 -65.29 10.64
C ARG A 120 -36.29 -65.59 10.05
N HIS A 121 -37.07 -64.55 9.74
CA HIS A 121 -38.20 -64.68 8.83
C HIS A 121 -37.71 -64.64 7.37
N LYS A 122 -37.62 -65.81 6.73
CA LYS A 122 -37.51 -65.94 5.27
C LYS A 122 -38.80 -65.43 4.62
N ARG A 123 -38.84 -64.17 4.20
CA ARG A 123 -39.87 -63.67 3.27
C ARG A 123 -39.33 -63.74 1.85
N ARG A 124 -39.98 -64.54 1.00
CA ARG A 124 -39.74 -64.63 -0.44
C ARG A 124 -40.09 -63.28 -1.11
N PRO A 125 -39.29 -62.75 -2.04
CA PRO A 125 -39.62 -61.50 -2.71
C PRO A 125 -40.78 -61.73 -3.70
N SER A 126 -41.86 -60.97 -3.51
CA SER A 126 -43.00 -60.85 -4.41
C SER A 126 -42.57 -60.16 -5.72
N ARG A 127 -42.91 -60.75 -6.87
CA ARG A 127 -42.52 -60.33 -8.23
C ARG A 127 -43.31 -59.13 -8.79
N TRP A 128 -43.87 -58.27 -7.95
CA TRP A 128 -44.69 -57.13 -8.41
C TRP A 128 -44.39 -55.84 -7.64
N VAL A 129 -43.19 -55.28 -7.79
CA VAL A 129 -42.90 -53.87 -7.45
C VAL A 129 -41.88 -53.29 -8.45
N MET A 130 -42.26 -53.22 -9.72
CA MET A 130 -41.58 -52.43 -10.74
C MET A 130 -42.69 -51.91 -11.66
N PRO A 131 -43.29 -50.75 -11.34
CA PRO A 131 -42.93 -49.57 -12.13
C PRO A 131 -43.13 -48.24 -11.36
N PHE A 132 -42.42 -48.00 -10.25
CA PHE A 132 -42.38 -46.66 -9.63
C PHE A 132 -40.98 -46.09 -9.41
N LEU A 133 -39.93 -46.80 -9.83
CA LEU A 133 -38.54 -46.35 -9.76
C LEU A 133 -38.02 -45.72 -11.07
N GLY A 134 -38.93 -45.41 -12.02
CA GLY A 134 -38.57 -44.79 -13.30
C GLY A 134 -38.83 -43.28 -13.38
N LEU A 135 -39.62 -42.71 -12.45
CA LEU A 135 -40.07 -41.30 -12.54
C LEU A 135 -39.30 -40.31 -11.65
N CYS A 136 -38.48 -40.79 -10.70
CA CYS A 136 -37.68 -39.90 -9.84
C CYS A 136 -36.28 -39.56 -10.39
N LEU A 137 -35.85 -40.17 -11.50
CA LEU A 137 -34.53 -39.93 -12.11
C LEU A 137 -34.54 -38.81 -13.18
N GLY A 138 -35.70 -38.22 -13.50
CA GLY A 138 -35.83 -37.17 -14.53
C GLY A 138 -35.64 -35.73 -14.06
N ILE A 139 -35.49 -35.44 -12.76
CA ILE A 139 -35.49 -34.05 -12.21
C ILE A 139 -34.09 -33.60 -11.75
N ALA A 140 -33.08 -34.46 -11.77
CA ALA A 140 -31.71 -34.09 -11.38
C ALA A 140 -30.89 -33.41 -12.50
N GLY A 141 -31.52 -33.09 -13.64
CA GLY A 141 -30.83 -32.71 -14.89
C GLY A 141 -30.58 -31.22 -15.15
N CYS A 142 -30.82 -30.31 -14.20
CA CYS A 142 -30.65 -28.86 -14.44
C CYS A 142 -29.92 -28.11 -13.32
N ALA A 143 -29.01 -28.75 -12.59
CA ALA A 143 -28.04 -28.03 -11.77
C ALA A 143 -26.84 -27.64 -12.64
N GLY A 144 -27.03 -26.68 -13.56
CA GLY A 144 -25.91 -26.01 -14.22
C GLY A 144 -24.96 -25.42 -13.17
N PRO A 145 -23.65 -25.28 -13.47
CA PRO A 145 -22.71 -24.69 -12.52
C PRO A 145 -23.23 -23.33 -12.05
N ARG A 146 -23.50 -23.19 -10.75
CA ARG A 146 -23.93 -21.91 -10.18
C ARG A 146 -22.87 -20.87 -10.55
N PRO A 147 -23.24 -19.72 -11.14
CA PRO A 147 -22.28 -18.68 -11.44
C PRO A 147 -21.56 -18.31 -10.14
N ALA A 148 -20.23 -18.29 -10.18
CA ALA A 148 -19.43 -17.88 -9.03
C ALA A 148 -19.88 -16.48 -8.62
N MET A 149 -20.35 -16.35 -7.37
CA MET A 149 -20.79 -15.04 -6.87
C MET A 149 -19.65 -14.04 -6.99
N PRO A 150 -19.94 -12.78 -7.38
CA PRO A 150 -18.91 -11.77 -7.51
C PRO A 150 -18.18 -11.56 -6.18
N PRO A 151 -16.88 -11.22 -6.22
CA PRO A 151 -16.15 -10.90 -5.00
C PRO A 151 -16.72 -9.60 -4.41
N LEU A 152 -16.95 -9.60 -3.09
CA LEU A 152 -17.67 -8.55 -2.38
C LEU A 152 -17.00 -8.27 -1.04
N ALA A 153 -16.85 -6.98 -0.70
CA ALA A 153 -16.45 -6.56 0.63
C ALA A 153 -17.66 -6.09 1.44
N SER A 154 -17.65 -6.30 2.75
CA SER A 154 -18.47 -5.54 3.70
C SER A 154 -17.56 -4.83 4.70
N VAL A 155 -18.10 -3.82 5.40
CA VAL A 155 -17.40 -3.22 6.54
C VAL A 155 -18.02 -3.77 7.82
N LYS A 156 -17.18 -4.19 8.77
CA LYS A 156 -17.63 -4.84 10.01
C LYS A 156 -18.63 -3.96 10.76
N GLY A 157 -19.79 -4.54 11.08
CA GLY A 157 -20.86 -3.85 11.80
C GLY A 157 -21.56 -2.76 10.99
N ILE A 158 -21.44 -2.76 9.66
CA ILE A 158 -22.16 -1.85 8.76
C ILE A 158 -22.90 -2.69 7.71
N PRO A 159 -24.24 -2.54 7.58
CA PRO A 159 -25.00 -3.27 6.58
C PRO A 159 -24.56 -2.94 5.15
N GLY A 160 -24.55 -3.94 4.28
CA GLY A 160 -24.30 -3.78 2.84
C GLY A 160 -23.01 -4.42 2.35
N HIS A 161 -22.85 -4.40 1.02
CA HIS A 161 -21.72 -4.98 0.32
C HIS A 161 -21.22 -4.04 -0.78
N PHE A 162 -19.92 -4.09 -1.06
CA PHE A 162 -19.24 -3.27 -2.05
C PHE A 162 -18.47 -4.16 -3.02
N GLY A 163 -18.56 -3.87 -4.31
CA GLY A 163 -17.77 -4.52 -5.36
C GLY A 163 -16.51 -3.74 -5.72
N ARG A 164 -15.71 -4.31 -6.63
CA ARG A 164 -14.52 -3.66 -7.23
C ARG A 164 -14.84 -2.26 -7.77
N GLY A 165 -13.87 -1.36 -7.68
CA GLY A 165 -13.94 0.03 -8.11
C GLY A 165 -14.60 0.98 -7.09
N ARG A 166 -15.14 0.45 -5.97
CA ARG A 166 -15.69 1.29 -4.91
C ARG A 166 -14.59 1.79 -3.98
N ILE A 167 -14.66 3.08 -3.66
CA ILE A 167 -13.85 3.73 -2.63
C ILE A 167 -14.75 3.86 -1.40
N ILE A 168 -14.28 3.40 -0.25
CA ILE A 168 -15.05 3.34 0.99
C ILE A 168 -14.30 4.17 2.03
N ARG A 169 -15.01 5.08 2.70
CA ARG A 169 -14.54 5.63 3.97
C ARG A 169 -14.87 4.64 5.08
N VAL A 170 -13.85 4.11 5.73
CA VAL A 170 -13.95 2.88 6.53
C VAL A 170 -14.72 3.09 7.85
N ASP A 171 -14.53 4.24 8.50
CA ASP A 171 -15.18 4.57 9.79
C ASP A 171 -16.72 4.60 9.71
N THR A 172 -17.24 5.08 8.59
CA THR A 172 -18.66 5.30 8.30
C THR A 172 -19.22 4.22 7.38
N GLY A 173 -18.36 3.41 6.76
CA GLY A 173 -18.73 2.41 5.75
C GLY A 173 -19.47 2.99 4.56
N LYS A 174 -19.25 4.26 4.24
CA LYS A 174 -19.90 4.93 3.10
C LYS A 174 -18.99 4.91 1.89
N ALA A 175 -19.58 4.61 0.74
CA ALA A 175 -18.89 4.80 -0.53
C ALA A 175 -18.69 6.30 -0.78
N VAL A 176 -17.51 6.68 -1.27
CA VAL A 176 -17.18 8.05 -1.67
C VAL A 176 -16.78 8.07 -3.15
N SER A 177 -17.01 9.19 -3.83
CA SER A 177 -16.54 9.39 -5.19
C SER A 177 -15.03 9.65 -5.21
N PHE A 178 -14.40 9.47 -6.38
CA PHE A 178 -13.00 9.83 -6.57
C PHE A 178 -12.75 11.32 -6.30
N ASP A 179 -13.62 12.20 -6.80
CA ASP A 179 -13.49 13.64 -6.56
C ASP A 179 -13.54 13.99 -5.08
N ARG A 180 -14.45 13.35 -4.33
CA ARG A 180 -14.56 13.55 -2.90
C ARG A 180 -13.33 13.02 -2.15
N LEU A 181 -12.81 11.86 -2.56
CA LEU A 181 -11.55 11.34 -2.02
C LEU A 181 -10.41 12.34 -2.26
N MET A 182 -10.27 12.90 -3.46
CA MET A 182 -9.20 13.85 -3.77
C MET A 182 -9.30 15.13 -2.95
N ASP A 183 -10.51 15.65 -2.71
CA ASP A 183 -10.71 16.82 -1.84
C ASP A 183 -10.28 16.53 -0.39
N GLU A 184 -10.65 15.35 0.10
CA GLU A 184 -10.39 14.95 1.48
C GLU A 184 -8.93 14.59 1.73
N LEU A 185 -8.27 13.94 0.77
CA LEU A 185 -6.83 13.73 0.78
C LEU A 185 -6.08 15.06 0.62
N GLY A 186 -6.54 15.94 -0.28
CA GLY A 186 -6.00 17.27 -0.51
C GLY A 186 -5.97 18.16 0.73
N SER A 187 -6.90 17.97 1.66
CA SER A 187 -6.94 18.66 2.95
C SER A 187 -5.85 18.22 3.95
N ARG A 188 -5.11 17.15 3.67
CA ARG A 188 -4.10 16.55 4.57
C ARG A 188 -2.70 17.01 4.23
N ASP A 189 -1.81 17.00 5.22
CA ASP A 189 -0.41 17.35 5.04
C ASP A 189 0.41 16.11 4.65
N LEU A 190 -0.01 14.92 5.08
CA LEU A 190 0.64 13.64 4.80
C LEU A 190 -0.40 12.59 4.36
N ILE A 191 -0.15 11.92 3.24
CA ILE A 191 -1.05 10.92 2.68
C ILE A 191 -0.28 9.63 2.45
N PHE A 192 -0.70 8.53 3.08
CA PHE A 192 -0.16 7.21 2.81
C PHE A 192 -1.06 6.44 1.85
N ILE A 193 -0.48 5.87 0.80
CA ILE A 193 -1.15 5.01 -0.17
C ILE A 193 -0.50 3.64 -0.09
N GLY A 194 -1.28 2.67 0.38
CA GLY A 194 -0.88 1.29 0.60
C GLY A 194 -1.18 0.43 -0.60
N GLU A 195 -0.16 -0.21 -1.16
CA GLU A 195 -0.23 -0.95 -2.41
C GLU A 195 0.12 -2.45 -2.23
N ARG A 196 -0.03 -3.23 -3.30
CA ARG A 196 0.36 -4.65 -3.37
C ARG A 196 1.36 -4.71 -4.51
N HIS A 197 2.62 -4.96 -4.17
CA HIS A 197 3.77 -4.65 -5.04
C HIS A 197 3.68 -5.21 -6.46
N ASP A 198 3.01 -6.35 -6.64
CA ASP A 198 2.84 -7.04 -7.92
C ASP A 198 1.47 -6.83 -8.61
N ASN A 199 0.65 -5.88 -8.14
CA ASN A 199 -0.67 -5.58 -8.69
C ASN A 199 -0.62 -4.36 -9.63
N PRO A 200 -0.74 -4.54 -10.95
CA PRO A 200 -0.69 -3.43 -11.91
C PRO A 200 -1.82 -2.40 -11.74
N GLU A 201 -3.00 -2.80 -11.24
CA GLU A 201 -4.09 -1.84 -11.00
C GLU A 201 -3.74 -0.88 -9.86
N HIS A 202 -2.98 -1.32 -8.86
CA HIS A 202 -2.57 -0.46 -7.76
C HIS A 202 -1.64 0.64 -8.28
N HIS A 203 -0.62 0.29 -9.06
CA HIS A 203 0.30 1.24 -9.68
C HIS A 203 -0.41 2.26 -10.59
N LEU A 204 -1.46 1.84 -11.30
CA LEU A 204 -2.30 2.74 -12.10
C LEU A 204 -3.14 3.70 -11.24
N VAL A 205 -3.66 3.23 -10.11
CA VAL A 205 -4.39 4.08 -9.16
C VAL A 205 -3.45 5.08 -8.49
N GLU A 206 -2.22 4.68 -8.13
CA GLU A 206 -1.21 5.57 -7.54
C GLU A 206 -0.91 6.77 -8.45
N ILE A 207 -0.66 6.54 -9.74
CA ILE A 207 -0.42 7.62 -10.70
C ILE A 207 -1.69 8.48 -10.90
N GLN A 208 -2.88 7.87 -10.94
CA GLN A 208 -4.15 8.60 -11.06
C GLN A 208 -4.34 9.57 -9.89
N ILE A 209 -4.10 9.12 -8.66
CA ILE A 209 -4.22 9.93 -7.44
C ILE A 209 -3.16 11.04 -7.46
N LEU A 210 -1.91 10.71 -7.77
CA LEU A 210 -0.83 11.69 -7.76
C LEU A 210 -1.05 12.80 -8.81
N GLN A 211 -1.54 12.43 -10.01
CA GLN A 211 -1.91 13.37 -11.06
C GLN A 211 -3.05 14.28 -10.61
N ALA A 212 -4.13 13.72 -10.06
CA ALA A 212 -5.30 14.47 -9.63
C ALA A 212 -4.96 15.44 -8.48
N LEU A 213 -4.24 14.98 -7.46
CA LEU A 213 -3.79 15.83 -6.37
C LEU A 213 -2.84 16.92 -6.86
N SER A 214 -1.93 16.60 -7.78
CA SER A 214 -1.01 17.58 -8.37
C SER A 214 -1.73 18.65 -9.18
N ALA A 215 -2.77 18.26 -9.92
CA ALA A 215 -3.57 19.19 -10.72
C ALA A 215 -4.40 20.13 -9.85
N ARG A 216 -4.96 19.65 -8.72
CA ARG A 216 -5.80 20.45 -7.81
C ARG A 216 -5.00 21.33 -6.85
N TYR A 217 -3.88 20.84 -6.34
CA TYR A 217 -3.16 21.47 -5.21
C TYR A 217 -1.72 21.85 -5.52
N GLY A 218 -1.29 21.68 -6.77
CA GLY A 218 0.09 21.95 -7.19
C GLY A 218 1.07 20.82 -6.84
N PRO A 219 2.38 21.01 -7.11
CA PRO A 219 3.39 19.99 -6.88
C PRO A 219 3.50 19.56 -5.41
N LEU A 220 3.50 18.24 -5.21
CA LEU A 220 3.61 17.60 -3.90
C LEU A 220 4.96 16.89 -3.75
N ASN A 221 5.43 16.79 -2.52
CA ASN A 221 6.54 15.90 -2.21
C ASN A 221 6.07 14.44 -2.34
N THR A 222 6.91 13.56 -2.88
CA THR A 222 6.59 12.13 -2.98
C THR A 222 7.65 11.32 -2.25
N ALA A 223 7.25 10.42 -1.36
CA ALA A 223 8.15 9.49 -0.68
C ALA A 223 7.83 8.06 -1.10
N MET A 224 8.85 7.22 -1.24
CA MET A 224 8.72 5.87 -1.78
C MET A 224 9.47 4.86 -0.94
N GLU A 225 8.77 3.82 -0.51
CA GLU A 225 9.37 2.64 0.12
C GLU A 225 10.38 1.93 -0.79
N PHE A 226 10.24 2.06 -2.11
CA PHE A 226 10.96 1.26 -3.09
C PHE A 226 12.48 1.51 -3.05
N PHE A 227 12.88 2.64 -2.48
CA PHE A 227 14.26 3.09 -2.42
C PHE A 227 14.74 3.19 -0.97
N PRO A 228 15.81 2.47 -0.61
CA PRO A 228 16.56 2.75 0.60
C PRO A 228 17.11 4.18 0.55
N ARG A 229 17.17 4.87 1.70
CA ARG A 229 17.68 6.25 1.79
C ARG A 229 19.07 6.43 1.18
N THR A 230 19.91 5.39 1.21
CA THR A 230 21.24 5.37 0.59
C THR A 230 21.23 5.50 -0.93
N ARG A 231 20.05 5.38 -1.58
CA ARG A 231 19.86 5.50 -3.03
C ARG A 231 19.30 6.85 -3.47
N GLN A 232 19.17 7.83 -2.56
CA GLN A 232 18.61 9.15 -2.88
C GLN A 232 19.31 9.83 -4.06
N GLN A 233 20.64 9.77 -4.15
CA GLN A 233 21.38 10.44 -5.24
C GLN A 233 21.05 9.88 -6.64
N ALA A 234 20.84 8.57 -6.76
CA ALA A 234 20.46 7.94 -8.04
C ALA A 234 19.05 8.38 -8.46
N LEU A 235 18.15 8.49 -7.48
CA LEU A 235 16.78 8.96 -7.67
C LEU A 235 16.74 10.44 -8.09
N ASP A 236 17.51 11.30 -7.44
CA ASP A 236 17.61 12.72 -7.75
C ASP A 236 18.12 12.93 -9.19
N ARG A 237 19.24 12.28 -9.57
CA ARG A 237 19.79 12.33 -10.93
C ARG A 237 18.77 11.93 -12.00
N TYR A 238 18.00 10.87 -11.74
CA TYR A 238 16.99 10.40 -12.70
C TYR A 238 15.85 11.39 -12.87
N VAL A 239 15.34 11.92 -11.75
CA VAL A 239 14.18 12.83 -11.75
C VAL A 239 14.55 14.21 -12.30
N GLU A 240 15.78 14.66 -12.10
CA GLU A 240 16.33 15.89 -12.70
C GLU A 240 16.62 15.74 -14.21
N GLY A 241 16.60 14.50 -14.71
CA GLY A 241 16.86 14.19 -16.12
C GLY A 241 18.34 14.06 -16.46
N VAL A 242 19.22 13.99 -15.46
CA VAL A 242 20.68 13.84 -15.61
C VAL A 242 21.05 12.44 -16.08
N SER A 243 20.33 11.40 -15.64
CA SER A 243 20.57 10.02 -16.03
C SER A 243 19.47 9.44 -16.92
N THR A 244 19.84 8.46 -17.74
CA THR A 244 18.91 7.62 -18.50
C THR A 244 18.17 6.65 -17.57
N GLU A 245 17.08 6.05 -18.06
CA GLU A 245 16.36 5.01 -17.32
C GLU A 245 17.25 3.80 -17.02
N ALA A 246 18.09 3.38 -17.97
CA ALA A 246 19.00 2.25 -17.78
C ALA A 246 20.04 2.53 -16.68
N GLU A 247 20.63 3.73 -16.67
CA GLU A 247 21.56 4.16 -15.62
C GLU A 247 20.86 4.23 -14.26
N PHE A 248 19.67 4.82 -14.21
CA PHE A 248 18.87 4.89 -12.99
C PHE A 248 18.62 3.51 -12.37
N LEU A 249 18.18 2.52 -13.17
CA LEU A 249 17.93 1.17 -12.68
C LEU A 249 19.18 0.48 -12.14
N LYS A 250 20.34 0.77 -12.74
CA LYS A 250 21.64 0.28 -12.28
C LYS A 250 22.09 0.98 -10.99
N GLU A 251 22.09 2.31 -10.97
CA GLU A 251 22.57 3.15 -9.85
C GLU A 251 21.68 3.02 -8.59
N SER A 252 20.36 2.96 -8.77
CA SER A 252 19.41 2.69 -7.68
C SER A 252 19.51 1.25 -7.14
N GLY A 253 20.11 0.35 -7.91
CA GLY A 253 20.16 -1.06 -7.60
C GLY A 253 18.78 -1.73 -7.66
N TRP A 254 17.87 -1.25 -8.51
CA TRP A 254 16.45 -1.65 -8.56
C TRP A 254 16.22 -3.16 -8.41
N LYS A 255 16.92 -3.99 -9.19
CA LYS A 255 16.80 -5.46 -9.15
C LYS A 255 17.24 -6.08 -7.81
N LYS A 256 18.20 -5.47 -7.14
CA LYS A 256 18.77 -5.97 -5.87
C LYS A 256 17.96 -5.47 -4.68
N GLU A 257 17.70 -4.17 -4.63
CA GLU A 257 17.02 -3.50 -3.52
C GLU A 257 15.52 -3.79 -3.53
N TRP A 258 14.85 -3.62 -4.68
CA TRP A 258 13.39 -3.77 -4.78
C TRP A 258 12.97 -5.11 -5.37
N GLY A 259 13.49 -5.46 -6.55
CA GLY A 259 13.32 -6.77 -7.17
C GLY A 259 11.97 -7.04 -7.84
N PHE A 260 11.03 -6.09 -7.82
CA PHE A 260 9.79 -6.13 -8.61
C PHE A 260 10.03 -5.66 -10.05
N ASP A 261 9.09 -6.00 -10.95
CA ASP A 261 9.15 -5.57 -12.34
C ASP A 261 9.02 -4.04 -12.43
N TYR A 262 10.06 -3.38 -12.94
CA TYR A 262 10.07 -1.92 -13.07
C TYR A 262 8.97 -1.39 -13.98
N THR A 263 8.47 -2.19 -14.93
CA THR A 263 7.41 -1.76 -15.85
C THR A 263 6.11 -1.37 -15.13
N LEU A 264 5.87 -1.93 -13.94
CA LEU A 264 4.76 -1.54 -13.06
C LEU A 264 4.90 -0.11 -12.55
N TYR A 265 6.11 0.27 -12.16
CA TYR A 265 6.44 1.56 -11.53
C TYR A 265 6.83 2.64 -12.54
N ARG A 266 7.21 2.25 -13.75
CA ARG A 266 7.71 3.15 -14.80
C ARG A 266 6.78 4.34 -15.09
N PRO A 267 5.44 4.19 -15.20
CA PRO A 267 4.56 5.34 -15.42
C PRO A 267 4.65 6.38 -14.30
N LEU A 268 4.67 5.92 -13.04
CA LEU A 268 4.79 6.78 -11.85
C LEU A 268 6.13 7.53 -11.86
N MET A 269 7.23 6.82 -12.15
CA MET A 269 8.57 7.39 -12.22
C MET A 269 8.71 8.41 -13.36
N LEU A 270 8.14 8.14 -14.54
CA LEU A 270 8.15 9.08 -15.66
C LEU A 270 7.33 10.33 -15.35
N PHE A 271 6.17 10.21 -14.68
CA PHE A 271 5.38 11.37 -14.26
C PHE A 271 6.18 12.28 -13.31
N LEU A 272 6.91 11.69 -12.36
CA LEU A 272 7.76 12.42 -11.43
C LEU A 272 8.93 13.12 -12.13
N ARG A 273 9.62 12.40 -13.03
CA ARG A 273 10.73 12.94 -13.85
C ARG A 273 10.28 14.08 -14.76
N ASN A 274 9.19 13.89 -15.51
CA ASN A 274 8.70 14.90 -16.44
C ASN A 274 8.28 16.20 -15.74
N GLY A 275 7.82 16.10 -14.49
CA GLY A 275 7.52 17.26 -13.65
C GLY A 275 8.68 17.76 -12.78
N ARG A 276 9.88 17.15 -12.87
CA ARG A 276 11.04 17.39 -11.98
C ARG A 276 10.63 17.49 -10.50
N ARG A 277 9.73 16.59 -10.08
CA ARG A 277 9.08 16.62 -8.77
C ARG A 277 10.04 16.11 -7.70
N ARG A 278 9.99 16.64 -6.48
CA ARG A 278 10.85 16.13 -5.39
C ARG A 278 10.38 14.73 -4.98
N VAL A 279 11.30 13.75 -5.06
CA VAL A 279 11.06 12.36 -4.65
C VAL A 279 12.05 11.98 -3.56
N PHE A 280 11.57 11.30 -2.52
CA PHE A 280 12.36 10.91 -1.36
C PHE A 280 12.42 9.39 -1.22
N ALA A 281 13.65 8.88 -1.13
CA ALA A 281 13.95 7.51 -0.76
C ALA A 281 13.91 7.39 0.78
N VAL A 282 12.94 6.63 1.31
CA VAL A 282 12.68 6.62 2.76
C VAL A 282 13.03 5.30 3.44
N ASN A 283 13.31 4.24 2.70
CA ASN A 283 13.42 2.91 3.27
C ASN A 283 14.77 2.65 3.96
N ALA A 284 14.80 1.64 4.83
CA ALA A 284 16.02 1.09 5.40
C ALA A 284 16.81 0.28 4.35
N PRO A 285 18.15 0.18 4.47
CA PRO A 285 18.94 -0.70 3.60
C PRO A 285 18.51 -2.17 3.74
N HIS A 286 18.08 -2.79 2.63
CA HIS A 286 17.53 -4.16 2.63
C HIS A 286 18.49 -5.21 3.19
N ALA A 287 19.79 -5.04 2.99
CA ALA A 287 20.81 -5.95 3.54
C ALA A 287 20.79 -5.96 5.08
N ILE A 288 20.64 -4.78 5.70
CA ILE A 288 20.58 -4.64 7.16
C ILE A 288 19.29 -5.28 7.68
N VAL A 289 18.14 -5.01 7.04
CA VAL A 289 16.87 -5.60 7.46
C VAL A 289 16.87 -7.12 7.32
N ARG A 290 17.48 -7.67 6.25
CA ARG A 290 17.65 -9.12 6.09
C ARG A 290 18.55 -9.72 7.18
N LYS A 291 19.56 -8.98 7.66
CA LYS A 291 20.41 -9.41 8.78
C LYS A 291 19.59 -9.48 10.08
N VAL A 292 18.80 -8.44 10.38
CA VAL A 292 17.86 -8.43 11.52
C VAL A 292 16.85 -9.57 11.42
N ALA A 293 16.26 -9.80 10.25
CA ALA A 293 15.25 -10.85 10.07
C ALA A 293 15.78 -12.27 10.37
N ARG A 294 17.10 -12.48 10.27
CA ARG A 294 17.77 -13.75 10.57
C ARG A 294 18.29 -13.83 11.99
N GLY A 295 18.89 -12.73 12.47
CA GLY A 295 19.72 -12.71 13.66
C GLY A 295 19.23 -11.81 14.79
N GLY A 296 18.14 -11.06 14.58
CA GLY A 296 17.63 -10.03 15.48
C GLY A 296 18.44 -8.72 15.46
N LEU A 297 17.95 -7.70 16.16
CA LEU A 297 18.61 -6.39 16.27
C LEU A 297 20.02 -6.48 16.86
N GLN A 298 20.23 -7.40 17.80
CA GLN A 298 21.53 -7.67 18.41
C GLN A 298 22.59 -8.18 17.43
N SER A 299 22.19 -8.60 16.23
CA SER A 299 23.13 -9.03 15.18
C SER A 299 23.80 -7.85 14.46
N LEU A 300 23.34 -6.62 14.68
CA LEU A 300 23.83 -5.44 13.99
C LEU A 300 25.13 -4.93 14.59
N GLU A 301 26.07 -4.57 13.71
CA GLU A 301 27.25 -3.81 14.07
C GLU A 301 26.88 -2.33 14.30
N PRO A 302 27.69 -1.57 15.06
CA PRO A 302 27.40 -0.15 15.33
C PRO A 302 27.19 0.69 14.06
N GLY A 303 27.98 0.45 13.01
CA GLY A 303 27.86 1.15 11.72
C GLY A 303 26.60 0.79 10.93
N GLU A 304 26.08 -0.44 11.09
CA GLU A 304 24.79 -0.84 10.51
C GLU A 304 23.64 -0.22 11.32
N ARG A 305 23.73 -0.26 12.64
CA ARG A 305 22.72 0.29 13.56
C ARG A 305 22.52 1.80 13.36
N ALA A 306 23.59 2.52 13.04
CA ALA A 306 23.58 3.97 12.78
C ALA A 306 22.85 4.36 11.48
N GLN A 307 22.60 3.41 10.57
CA GLN A 307 21.86 3.65 9.32
C GLN A 307 20.34 3.51 9.47
N LEU A 308 19.87 3.08 10.64
CA LEU A 308 18.46 2.86 10.96
C LEU A 308 17.91 4.00 11.82
N ALA A 309 16.59 4.02 12.04
CA ALA A 309 15.99 4.95 13.00
C ALA A 309 16.64 4.86 14.39
N LYS A 310 16.74 5.99 15.07
CA LYS A 310 17.32 6.06 16.42
C LYS A 310 16.54 5.20 17.39
N ASP A 311 15.22 5.28 17.33
CA ASP A 311 14.30 4.53 18.18
C ASP A 311 13.53 3.50 17.34
N ILE A 312 13.67 2.22 17.70
CA ILE A 312 12.89 1.11 17.13
C ILE A 312 11.90 0.64 18.19
N ASP A 313 10.61 0.90 17.98
CA ASP A 313 9.55 0.59 18.93
C ASP A 313 8.99 -0.83 18.70
N LEU A 314 9.28 -1.71 19.65
CA LEU A 314 8.82 -3.10 19.68
C LEU A 314 7.61 -3.31 20.62
N THR A 315 7.12 -2.25 21.28
CA THR A 315 6.19 -2.35 22.42
C THR A 315 4.72 -2.44 22.02
N ASN A 316 4.37 -2.13 20.77
CA ASN A 316 2.99 -2.18 20.29
C ASN A 316 2.48 -3.63 20.19
N GLN A 317 1.75 -4.07 21.22
CA GLN A 317 1.24 -5.44 21.31
C GLN A 317 0.19 -5.79 20.24
N ARG A 318 -0.64 -4.82 19.81
CA ARG A 318 -1.64 -5.04 18.75
C ARG A 318 -0.95 -5.28 17.41
N HIS A 319 0.05 -4.46 17.10
CA HIS A 319 0.88 -4.62 15.91
C HIS A 319 1.60 -5.96 15.91
N ARG A 320 2.21 -6.31 17.04
CA ARG A 320 2.92 -7.57 17.22
C ARG A 320 2.00 -8.79 17.06
N ALA A 321 0.78 -8.73 17.58
CA ALA A 321 -0.22 -9.79 17.40
C ALA A 321 -0.66 -9.90 15.94
N TYR A 322 -0.95 -8.77 15.29
CA TYR A 322 -1.30 -8.72 13.86
C TYR A 322 -0.23 -9.38 12.98
N LEU A 323 1.04 -9.01 13.17
CA LEU A 323 2.16 -9.60 12.42
C LEU A 323 2.39 -11.07 12.76
N ARG A 324 2.04 -11.51 13.97
CA ARG A 324 2.11 -12.93 14.34
C ARG A 324 1.11 -13.77 13.57
N ASP A 325 -0.09 -13.25 13.34
CA ASP A 325 -1.10 -13.95 12.55
C ASP A 325 -0.68 -14.03 11.08
N ILE A 326 -0.12 -12.95 10.52
CA ILE A 326 0.50 -12.95 9.19
C ILE A 326 1.65 -13.97 9.12
N TYR A 327 2.55 -13.96 10.10
CA TYR A 327 3.67 -14.89 10.14
C TYR A 327 3.19 -16.35 10.13
N ARG A 328 2.12 -16.67 10.85
CA ARG A 328 1.55 -18.04 10.89
C ARG A 328 0.87 -18.43 9.58
N ALA A 329 0.31 -17.48 8.84
CA ALA A 329 -0.40 -17.74 7.59
C ALA A 329 0.53 -18.05 6.39
N HIS A 330 1.84 -17.79 6.52
CA HIS A 330 2.80 -17.93 5.41
C HIS A 330 3.88 -18.98 5.72
N VAL A 331 4.38 -19.65 4.67
CA VAL A 331 5.48 -20.62 4.79
C VAL A 331 6.82 -19.87 4.73
N HIS A 332 7.60 -19.97 5.81
CA HIS A 332 8.89 -19.27 5.92
C HIS A 332 10.06 -20.24 5.77
N LYS A 333 10.76 -20.18 4.63
CA LYS A 333 11.97 -20.99 4.40
C LYS A 333 13.18 -20.48 5.21
N ASP A 334 13.35 -19.16 5.25
CA ASP A 334 14.53 -18.51 5.84
C ASP A 334 14.24 -17.87 7.22
N LEU A 335 12.97 -17.66 7.57
CA LEU A 335 12.53 -16.94 8.76
C LEU A 335 11.93 -17.93 9.76
N LYS A 336 12.80 -18.56 10.56
CA LYS A 336 12.39 -19.65 11.47
C LYS A 336 11.80 -19.15 12.79
N ARG A 337 12.03 -17.88 13.14
CA ARG A 337 11.67 -17.29 14.43
C ARG A 337 10.83 -16.04 14.22
N PHE A 338 9.75 -15.93 14.99
CA PHE A 338 8.86 -14.78 14.92
C PHE A 338 9.51 -13.48 15.41
N ASP A 339 10.32 -13.52 16.48
CA ASP A 339 10.82 -12.27 17.09
C ASP A 339 11.78 -11.50 16.16
N PRO A 340 12.80 -12.13 15.52
CA PRO A 340 13.62 -11.45 14.51
C PRO A 340 12.83 -10.96 13.30
N PHE A 341 11.77 -11.68 12.90
CA PHE A 341 10.86 -11.24 11.83
C PHE A 341 10.11 -9.97 12.24
N TYR A 342 9.56 -9.93 13.45
CA TYR A 342 8.88 -8.76 13.99
C TYR A 342 9.82 -7.56 14.16
N GLU A 343 11.04 -7.80 14.65
CA GLU A 343 12.09 -6.77 14.76
C GLU A 343 12.44 -6.19 13.40
N ALA A 344 12.61 -7.02 12.37
CA ALA A 344 12.88 -6.56 11.01
C ALA A 344 11.75 -5.69 10.46
N GLN A 345 10.50 -6.06 10.71
CA GLN A 345 9.33 -5.27 10.33
C GLN A 345 9.33 -3.90 11.03
N CYS A 346 9.61 -3.85 12.33
CA CYS A 346 9.71 -2.59 13.06
C CYS A 346 10.89 -1.74 12.56
N VAL A 347 12.02 -2.36 12.17
CA VAL A 347 13.16 -1.64 11.59
C VAL A 347 12.79 -0.94 10.29
N TRP A 348 12.09 -1.62 9.37
CA TRP A 348 11.57 -1.00 8.15
C TRP A 348 10.70 0.22 8.50
N GLU A 349 9.70 0.01 9.34
CA GLU A 349 8.67 1.01 9.60
C GLU A 349 9.17 2.22 10.39
N ASP A 350 9.97 2.03 11.44
CA ASP A 350 10.53 3.15 12.21
C ASP A 350 11.56 3.93 11.40
N THR A 351 12.37 3.25 10.58
CA THR A 351 13.35 3.94 9.71
C THR A 351 12.63 4.78 8.65
N MET A 352 11.60 4.23 8.00
CA MET A 352 10.76 5.01 7.09
C MET A 352 10.08 6.18 7.79
N ALA A 353 9.47 5.94 8.95
CA ALA A 353 8.80 6.97 9.73
C ALA A 353 9.73 8.09 10.18
N GLU A 354 10.94 7.78 10.64
CA GLU A 354 11.94 8.78 11.02
C GLU A 354 12.42 9.60 9.81
N ASN A 355 12.65 8.95 8.67
CA ASN A 355 13.03 9.64 7.45
C ASN A 355 11.92 10.59 6.96
N ILE A 356 10.67 10.12 6.91
CA ILE A 356 9.50 10.94 6.53
C ILE A 356 9.35 12.12 7.51
N ALA A 357 9.43 11.87 8.82
CA ALA A 357 9.31 12.91 9.82
C ALA A 357 10.42 13.96 9.70
N GLY A 358 11.66 13.53 9.41
CA GLY A 358 12.78 14.42 9.15
C GLY A 358 12.57 15.31 7.93
N ILE A 359 11.96 14.79 6.86
CA ILE A 359 11.63 15.58 5.67
C ILE A 359 10.55 16.61 5.99
N LEU A 360 9.45 16.20 6.64
CA LEU A 360 8.33 17.10 6.99
C LEU A 360 8.74 18.22 7.94
N LYS A 361 9.70 17.96 8.84
CA LYS A 361 10.27 18.99 9.74
C LYS A 361 11.09 20.04 8.97
N LYS A 362 11.74 19.66 7.87
CA LYS A 362 12.53 20.56 7.02
C LYS A 362 11.67 21.30 5.99
N ASP A 363 10.66 20.62 5.46
CA ASP A 363 9.77 21.12 4.42
C ASP A 363 8.34 20.68 4.74
N ARG A 364 7.49 21.65 5.15
CA ARG A 364 6.09 21.39 5.49
C ARG A 364 5.17 21.22 4.26
N LYS A 365 5.74 21.13 3.05
CA LYS A 365 4.97 20.79 1.85
C LYS A 365 4.28 19.44 2.02
N LYS A 366 3.07 19.38 1.47
CA LYS A 366 2.25 18.17 1.47
C LYS A 366 2.99 17.02 0.80
N MET A 367 2.90 15.83 1.40
CA MET A 367 3.61 14.64 0.97
C MET A 367 2.65 13.47 0.72
N VAL A 368 2.86 12.77 -0.39
CA VAL A 368 2.26 11.46 -0.66
C VAL A 368 3.34 10.38 -0.47
N VAL A 369 3.02 9.31 0.23
CA VAL A 369 3.91 8.18 0.50
C VAL A 369 3.33 6.92 -0.15
N PHE A 370 4.10 6.30 -1.03
CA PHE A 370 3.78 5.01 -1.63
C PHE A 370 4.53 3.88 -0.92
N THR A 371 3.80 2.87 -0.46
CA THR A 371 4.31 1.78 0.38
C THR A 371 3.38 0.58 0.30
N GLY A 372 3.86 -0.63 0.59
CA GLY A 372 3.04 -1.82 0.71
C GLY A 372 1.98 -1.67 1.79
N SER A 373 0.77 -2.18 1.54
CA SER A 373 -0.37 -2.04 2.47
C SER A 373 -0.05 -2.58 3.87
N GLY A 374 0.78 -3.63 3.98
CA GLY A 374 1.19 -4.22 5.25
C GLY A 374 1.84 -3.21 6.22
N HIS A 375 2.50 -2.18 5.69
CA HIS A 375 3.15 -1.14 6.49
C HIS A 375 2.20 -0.04 7.00
N ILE A 376 0.94 -0.01 6.53
CA ILE A 376 -0.01 1.05 6.88
C ILE A 376 -1.35 0.54 7.42
N ILE A 377 -1.63 -0.77 7.29
CA ILE A 377 -2.84 -1.39 7.85
C ILE A 377 -2.89 -1.18 9.37
N HIS A 378 -4.09 -0.84 9.85
CA HIS A 378 -4.37 -0.43 11.22
C HIS A 378 -3.56 0.77 11.72
N LYS A 379 -2.85 1.46 10.81
CA LYS A 379 -1.95 2.59 11.07
C LYS A 379 -0.74 2.26 11.96
N PHE A 380 -0.61 1.02 12.42
CA PHE A 380 0.42 0.57 13.37
C PHE A 380 1.85 0.83 12.91
N GLY A 381 2.10 0.63 11.61
CA GLY A 381 3.42 0.74 11.02
C GLY A 381 3.85 2.18 10.80
N ILE A 382 4.17 2.53 9.55
CA ILE A 382 4.71 3.85 9.21
C ILE A 382 3.79 5.01 9.65
N PRO A 383 2.46 4.95 9.50
CA PRO A 383 1.58 6.09 9.82
C PRO A 383 1.69 6.58 11.26
N ASP A 384 1.37 5.75 12.25
CA ASP A 384 1.41 6.15 13.67
C ASP A 384 2.84 6.40 14.15
N ARG A 385 3.81 5.63 13.65
CA ARG A 385 5.25 5.87 13.92
C ARG A 385 5.70 7.24 13.41
N THR A 386 5.16 7.72 12.29
CA THR A 386 5.48 9.06 11.76
C THR A 386 4.81 10.15 12.59
N ILE A 387 3.52 9.99 12.90
CA ILE A 387 2.73 11.00 13.63
C ILE A 387 3.27 11.22 15.04
N ARG A 388 3.75 10.17 15.71
CA ARG A 388 4.45 10.30 17.00
C ARG A 388 5.72 11.14 16.93
N ARG A 389 6.39 11.19 15.77
CA ARG A 389 7.63 11.95 15.54
C ARG A 389 7.38 13.36 15.01
N VAL A 390 6.29 13.56 14.27
CA VAL A 390 5.86 14.85 13.73
C VAL A 390 4.33 14.92 13.63
N PRO A 391 3.65 15.65 14.54
CA PRO A 391 2.20 15.82 14.46
C PRO A 391 1.79 16.63 13.22
N VAL A 392 1.07 15.99 12.30
CA VAL A 392 0.52 16.58 11.07
C VAL A 392 -0.84 15.98 10.75
N ARG A 393 -1.66 16.63 9.91
CA ARG A 393 -2.92 16.03 9.46
C ARG A 393 -2.62 14.95 8.45
N MET A 394 -2.98 13.71 8.76
CA MET A 394 -2.67 12.55 7.95
C MET A 394 -3.93 11.82 7.48
N ALA A 395 -3.86 11.16 6.32
CA ALA A 395 -4.82 10.14 5.89
C ALA A 395 -4.11 8.89 5.37
N THR A 396 -4.75 7.73 5.54
CA THR A 396 -4.33 6.45 4.94
C THR A 396 -5.36 5.96 3.93
N LEU A 397 -4.89 5.54 2.76
CA LEU A 397 -5.67 4.86 1.72
C LEU A 397 -5.04 3.49 1.46
N VAL A 398 -5.80 2.42 1.64
CA VAL A 398 -5.37 1.06 1.26
C VAL A 398 -6.01 0.67 -0.07
N LEU A 399 -5.20 0.34 -1.06
CA LEU A 399 -5.64 -0.29 -2.30
C LEU A 399 -5.81 -1.78 -2.00
N TYR A 400 -7.05 -2.27 -2.02
CA TYR A 400 -7.40 -3.57 -1.48
C TYR A 400 -7.82 -4.54 -2.59
N PRO A 401 -7.02 -5.57 -2.89
CA PRO A 401 -7.31 -6.51 -3.97
C PRO A 401 -8.45 -7.43 -3.55
N LEU A 402 -9.60 -7.29 -4.22
CA LEU A 402 -10.80 -8.04 -3.91
C LEU A 402 -10.77 -9.39 -4.63
N SER A 403 -10.37 -10.44 -3.91
CA SER A 403 -10.23 -11.81 -4.44
C SER A 403 -11.39 -12.75 -4.06
N GLY A 404 -12.28 -12.31 -3.17
CA GLY A 404 -13.40 -13.11 -2.66
C GLY A 404 -14.31 -12.29 -1.75
N ARG A 405 -15.03 -12.96 -0.84
CA ARG A 405 -15.79 -12.28 0.21
C ARG A 405 -14.87 -11.91 1.36
N VAL A 406 -14.85 -10.63 1.70
CA VAL A 406 -14.01 -10.10 2.79
C VAL A 406 -14.81 -9.19 3.70
N VAL A 407 -14.44 -9.16 4.98
CA VAL A 407 -14.95 -8.20 5.96
C VAL A 407 -13.80 -7.25 6.30
N ILE A 408 -14.00 -5.97 6.02
CA ILE A 408 -13.05 -4.90 6.33
C ILE A 408 -13.29 -4.43 7.77
N GLU A 409 -12.24 -4.49 8.59
CA GLU A 409 -12.26 -3.95 9.95
C GLU A 409 -12.35 -2.42 9.93
N LYS A 410 -13.07 -1.83 10.90
CA LYS A 410 -13.33 -0.37 10.94
C LYS A 410 -12.06 0.46 11.12
N ASP A 411 -11.03 -0.12 11.68
CA ASP A 411 -9.75 0.53 11.94
C ASP A 411 -8.68 0.17 10.90
N LEU A 412 -9.01 -0.51 9.80
CA LEU A 412 -8.04 -0.93 8.78
C LEU A 412 -7.25 0.26 8.20
N ALA A 413 -7.93 1.35 7.82
CA ALA A 413 -7.39 2.57 7.23
C ALA A 413 -8.47 3.69 7.29
N ASP A 414 -8.16 4.92 6.88
CA ASP A 414 -9.20 5.95 6.69
C ASP A 414 -10.08 5.64 5.46
N TYR A 415 -9.43 5.21 4.37
CA TYR A 415 -10.07 4.83 3.13
C TYR A 415 -9.58 3.47 2.62
N VAL A 416 -10.48 2.75 1.95
CA VAL A 416 -10.16 1.56 1.17
C VAL A 416 -10.66 1.76 -0.26
N TRP A 417 -9.82 1.50 -1.25
CA TRP A 417 -10.24 1.40 -2.64
C TRP A 417 -10.20 -0.07 -3.05
N LEU A 418 -11.38 -0.64 -3.34
CA LEU A 418 -11.49 -2.03 -3.79
C LEU A 418 -11.00 -2.17 -5.23
N THR A 419 -9.92 -2.90 -5.44
CA THR A 419 -9.29 -3.16 -6.74
C THR A 419 -9.47 -4.62 -7.13
N GLY A 420 -9.07 -4.99 -8.34
CA GLY A 420 -8.99 -6.37 -8.79
C GLY A 420 -7.74 -7.06 -8.24
N ASP A 421 -7.84 -8.36 -7.99
CA ASP A 421 -6.71 -9.20 -7.62
C ASP A 421 -5.95 -9.66 -8.89
N CYS A 422 -5.18 -8.74 -9.48
CA CYS A 422 -4.46 -8.92 -10.74
C CYS A 422 -2.96 -9.22 -10.55
N SER A 423 -2.58 -9.94 -9.48
CA SER A 423 -1.18 -10.29 -9.24
C SER A 423 -0.60 -11.14 -10.39
N ALA A 424 0.60 -10.75 -10.86
CA ALA A 424 1.26 -11.35 -12.03
C ALA A 424 1.45 -12.88 -11.94
N MET A 425 1.38 -13.45 -10.73
CA MET A 425 1.51 -14.88 -10.51
C MET A 425 0.33 -15.70 -11.08
N ARG A 426 -0.87 -15.13 -11.19
CA ARG A 426 -2.03 -15.83 -11.77
C ARG A 426 -2.02 -15.89 -13.30
N PHE A 427 -1.34 -14.96 -13.98
CA PHE A 427 -1.27 -14.94 -15.45
C PHE A 427 -0.30 -15.98 -16.04
N ARG A 428 0.60 -16.56 -15.24
CA ARG A 428 1.51 -17.63 -15.70
C ARG A 428 0.82 -18.97 -15.94
N ASN A 429 -0.34 -19.21 -15.32
CA ASN A 429 -1.05 -20.49 -15.42
C ASN A 429 -2.11 -20.52 -16.55
N PHE A 430 -2.25 -19.44 -17.33
CA PHE A 430 -3.19 -19.35 -18.45
C PHE A 430 -2.51 -19.33 -19.83
N ARG A 431 -1.26 -19.81 -19.94
CA ARG A 431 -0.72 -20.24 -21.25
C ARG A 431 -1.08 -21.71 -21.44
N GLY A 432 -2.00 -21.93 -22.37
CA GLY A 432 -2.79 -23.15 -22.50
C GLY A 432 -2.03 -24.45 -22.69
N HIS A 433 -2.76 -25.52 -22.44
CA HIS A 433 -2.52 -26.88 -22.88
C HIS A 433 -2.40 -26.94 -24.41
N GLY A 434 -1.25 -26.54 -24.95
CA GLY A 434 -0.80 -26.97 -26.26
C GLY A 434 0.02 -28.24 -26.08
N HIS A 435 -0.49 -29.37 -26.56
CA HIS A 435 0.27 -30.61 -26.68
C HIS A 435 1.63 -30.32 -27.33
N LYS A 436 2.73 -30.55 -26.60
CA LYS A 436 4.06 -30.70 -27.19
C LYS A 436 4.31 -32.19 -27.46
N PRO A 437 4.86 -32.58 -28.62
CA PRO A 437 5.29 -33.95 -28.87
C PRO A 437 6.49 -34.32 -27.98
N PRO A 438 6.71 -35.61 -27.69
CA PRO A 438 7.79 -36.03 -26.79
C PRO A 438 9.18 -35.80 -27.42
N PRO A 439 10.21 -35.46 -26.63
CA PRO A 439 11.56 -35.26 -27.14
C PRO A 439 12.30 -36.59 -27.38
N PRO A 440 13.28 -36.63 -28.30
CA PRO A 440 14.18 -37.76 -28.46
C PRO A 440 15.25 -37.79 -27.35
N THR A 441 15.75 -38.99 -27.08
CA THR A 441 16.66 -39.36 -25.98
C THR A 441 18.15 -39.04 -26.23
N ALA A 442 18.88 -38.85 -25.10
CA ALA A 442 20.33 -38.65 -24.91
C ALA A 442 20.86 -37.24 -25.28
N GLU A 443 21.80 -36.57 -24.58
CA GLU A 443 22.88 -36.98 -23.68
C GLU A 443 23.30 -35.79 -22.77
N LYS A 444 24.12 -36.05 -21.74
CA LYS A 444 24.53 -35.13 -20.65
C LYS A 444 25.27 -33.86 -21.10
N ALA A 445 24.97 -32.73 -20.45
CA ALA A 445 25.97 -31.71 -20.09
C ALA A 445 25.49 -30.89 -18.88
N ALA A 446 26.37 -30.77 -17.88
CA ALA A 446 26.16 -29.99 -16.67
C ALA A 446 26.29 -28.48 -16.94
N SER A 447 25.42 -27.66 -16.35
CA SER A 447 25.80 -26.34 -15.83
C SER A 447 24.73 -25.85 -14.85
N GLY A 448 25.19 -25.37 -13.69
CA GLY A 448 24.35 -24.89 -12.62
C GLY A 448 23.79 -23.50 -12.89
N SER A 449 22.57 -23.27 -12.44
CA SER A 449 22.14 -21.95 -12.00
C SER A 449 21.00 -22.11 -10.98
N GLY A 450 21.34 -21.98 -9.70
CA GLY A 450 20.38 -21.84 -8.62
C GLY A 450 19.69 -20.48 -8.71
N ALA A 451 18.56 -20.42 -9.40
CA ALA A 451 17.64 -19.29 -9.30
C ALA A 451 16.72 -19.52 -8.10
N THR A 452 17.12 -19.04 -6.92
CA THR A 452 16.24 -18.98 -5.76
C THR A 452 15.16 -17.92 -6.01
N GLY A 453 13.94 -18.40 -6.27
CA GLY A 453 12.75 -17.56 -6.29
C GLY A 453 12.59 -16.86 -4.94
N ARG A 454 12.67 -15.52 -4.96
CA ARG A 454 12.49 -14.67 -3.77
C ARG A 454 11.01 -14.66 -3.39
N ALA A 455 10.71 -15.30 -2.27
CA ALA A 455 9.47 -15.11 -1.53
C ALA A 455 9.63 -13.84 -0.69
N ASP A 456 8.80 -12.86 -1.01
CA ASP A 456 8.41 -11.79 -0.12
C ASP A 456 7.50 -12.44 0.95
N PRO A 457 7.71 -12.20 2.26
CA PRO A 457 6.82 -12.72 3.31
C PRO A 457 5.37 -12.24 3.20
N TRP A 458 5.07 -11.30 2.30
CA TRP A 458 3.72 -10.80 1.98
C TRP A 458 3.09 -11.42 0.71
N LYS A 459 3.67 -12.51 0.16
CA LYS A 459 3.15 -13.21 -1.03
C LYS A 459 2.11 -14.28 -0.76
#